data_AF-A0A351MJZ9-F1
#
_entry.id   AF-A0A351MJZ9-F1
#
_cell.length_a   1.000
_cell.length_b   1.000
_cell.length_c   1.000
_cell.angle_alpha   90.00
_cell.angle_beta   90.00
_cell.angle_gamma   90.00
#
_symmetry.space_group_name_H-M   'P 1'
#
loop_
_entity.id
_entity.type
_entity.pdbx_description
1 polymer ?
#
loop_
_entity_poly.entity_id
_entity_poly.type
_entity_poly.pdbx_seq_one_letter_code
_entity_poly.pdbx_strand_id
1 'polypeptide(L)'
;MPITLTVAAGMRARAACPVALTLDGPAVASLTRDGQEVPCQSRPLADGRHELRFVVDNLPAGESAIYTASEFGEAAPGAGGLVLTDSGSALQVHRGDTLLTAYHYLDPQAARPYWFPVLAPNGSRVTRAYPMEAVAGEKEDHPHHRSMWVAYGDVNGADNWSEAATCATMAHRSWNRAVAGPVCVEVEQQLTWLTHGG
;
A
#
# COMPACT_ATOMS: atom_id res chain seq x y z
N MET A 1 -15.84 15.96 -20.18
CA MET A 1 -15.76 15.16 -21.45
C MET A 1 -14.96 13.91 -21.15
N PRO A 2 -15.19 12.76 -21.81
CA PRO A 2 -14.36 11.57 -21.54
C PRO A 2 -12.91 11.80 -21.98
N ILE A 3 -11.97 11.34 -21.16
CA ILE A 3 -10.53 11.39 -21.41
C ILE A 3 -10.11 10.04 -22.02
N THR A 4 -9.38 10.08 -23.13
CA THR A 4 -8.81 8.87 -23.76
C THR A 4 -7.37 8.70 -23.32
N LEU A 5 -7.03 7.53 -22.79
CA LEU A 5 -5.69 7.16 -22.34
C LEU A 5 -5.15 6.02 -23.21
N THR A 6 -3.95 6.19 -23.76
CA THR A 6 -3.25 5.12 -24.47
C THR A 6 -2.13 4.58 -23.60
N VAL A 7 -2.19 3.30 -23.23
CA VAL A 7 -1.14 2.61 -22.49
C VAL A 7 -0.38 1.70 -23.44
N ALA A 8 0.91 1.97 -23.65
CA ALA A 8 1.79 1.14 -24.45
C ALA A 8 2.63 0.21 -23.56
N ALA A 9 2.68 -1.10 -23.88
CA ALA A 9 3.51 -2.05 -23.13
C ALA A 9 5.02 -1.81 -23.34
N GLY A 10 5.39 -1.25 -24.49
CA GLY A 10 6.78 -1.20 -24.94
C GLY A 10 7.31 -2.61 -25.23
N MET A 11 8.62 -2.84 -25.10
CA MET A 11 9.26 -4.10 -25.48
C MET A 11 8.98 -5.29 -24.53
N ARG A 12 8.24 -5.09 -23.44
CA ARG A 12 7.95 -6.14 -22.46
C ARG A 12 6.46 -6.18 -22.17
N ALA A 13 5.91 -7.39 -22.09
CA ALA A 13 4.53 -7.60 -21.68
C ALA A 13 4.30 -7.06 -20.26
N ARG A 14 3.08 -6.58 -20.00
CA ARG A 14 2.62 -6.09 -18.71
C ARG A 14 1.56 -7.04 -18.18
N ALA A 15 1.81 -7.60 -17.00
CA ALA A 15 0.86 -8.43 -16.30
C ALA A 15 0.71 -7.91 -14.87
N ALA A 16 -0.53 -7.71 -14.40
CA ALA A 16 -0.86 -7.09 -13.12
C ALA A 16 -0.02 -5.82 -12.83
N CYS A 17 0.15 -4.97 -13.84
CA CYS A 17 1.05 -3.83 -13.79
C CYS A 17 0.31 -2.60 -13.26
N PRO A 18 0.66 -2.05 -12.08
CA PRO A 18 0.07 -0.83 -11.60
C PRO A 18 0.45 0.35 -12.51
N VAL A 19 -0.51 1.23 -12.75
CA VAL A 19 -0.35 2.48 -13.50
C VAL A 19 -0.82 3.63 -12.61
N ALA A 20 -0.02 4.69 -12.56
CA ALA A 20 -0.37 5.96 -11.94
C ALA A 20 -0.04 7.09 -12.92
N LEU A 21 -0.96 8.03 -13.12
CA LEU A 21 -0.75 9.21 -13.95
C LEU A 21 -1.46 10.42 -13.37
N THR A 22 -0.84 11.59 -13.51
CA THR A 22 -1.43 12.86 -13.09
C THR A 22 -2.22 13.47 -14.26
N LEU A 23 -3.45 13.89 -13.97
CA LEU A 23 -4.36 14.51 -14.91
C LEU A 23 -4.80 15.88 -14.38
N ASP A 24 -4.95 16.83 -15.29
CA ASP A 24 -5.60 18.10 -15.00
C ASP A 24 -7.13 17.91 -14.95
N GLY A 25 -7.81 18.73 -14.15
CA GLY A 25 -9.27 18.69 -14.05
C GLY A 25 -9.80 17.78 -12.94
N PRO A 26 -11.12 17.50 -12.94
CA PRO A 26 -11.79 16.80 -11.85
C PRO A 26 -11.39 15.32 -11.79
N ALA A 27 -11.57 14.70 -10.62
CA ALA A 27 -11.27 13.29 -10.41
C ALA A 27 -12.02 12.37 -11.40
N VAL A 28 -11.31 11.36 -11.90
CA VAL A 28 -11.89 10.27 -12.71
C VAL A 28 -12.67 9.32 -11.79
N ALA A 29 -13.93 9.08 -12.15
CA ALA A 29 -14.84 8.22 -11.38
C ALA A 29 -15.00 6.82 -11.99
N SER A 30 -14.79 6.69 -13.30
CA SER A 30 -14.85 5.40 -13.99
C SER A 30 -13.80 5.30 -15.09
N LEU A 31 -13.32 4.08 -15.31
CA LEU A 31 -12.37 3.73 -16.35
C LEU A 31 -12.91 2.51 -17.08
N THR A 32 -12.86 2.53 -18.40
CA THR A 32 -13.26 1.39 -19.23
C THR A 32 -12.18 1.02 -20.24
N ARG A 33 -12.10 -0.25 -20.57
CA ARG A 33 -11.28 -0.80 -21.67
C ARG A 33 -12.14 -1.77 -22.46
N ASP A 34 -12.22 -1.58 -23.77
CA ASP A 34 -13.01 -2.45 -24.66
C ASP A 34 -14.49 -2.60 -24.22
N GLY A 35 -15.05 -1.54 -23.64
CA GLY A 35 -16.41 -1.51 -23.09
C GLY A 35 -16.59 -2.20 -21.73
N GLN A 36 -15.53 -2.78 -21.16
CA GLN A 36 -15.52 -3.38 -19.82
C GLN A 36 -15.04 -2.38 -18.78
N GLU A 37 -15.63 -2.43 -17.58
CA GLU A 37 -15.19 -1.62 -16.45
C GLU A 37 -13.82 -2.09 -15.94
N VAL A 38 -12.95 -1.14 -15.66
CA VAL A 38 -11.63 -1.35 -15.08
C VAL A 38 -11.61 -0.66 -13.71
N PRO A 39 -11.34 -1.37 -12.61
CA PRO A 39 -11.18 -0.75 -11.31
C PRO A 39 -10.16 0.40 -11.36
N CYS A 40 -10.59 1.59 -10.98
CA CYS A 40 -9.75 2.78 -10.93
C CYS A 40 -9.95 3.55 -9.64
N GLN A 41 -8.94 4.31 -9.24
CA GLN A 41 -8.94 5.11 -8.02
C GLN A 41 -8.27 6.44 -8.27
N SER A 42 -8.92 7.53 -7.88
CA SER A 42 -8.39 8.89 -8.02
C SER A 42 -7.93 9.43 -6.67
N ARG A 43 -6.76 10.06 -6.64
CA ARG A 43 -6.24 10.80 -5.49
C ARG A 43 -6.10 12.28 -5.83
N PRO A 44 -6.77 13.20 -5.12
CA PRO A 44 -6.54 14.63 -5.30
C PRO A 44 -5.12 15.02 -4.88
N LEU A 45 -4.50 15.93 -5.62
CA LEU A 45 -3.18 16.50 -5.34
C LEU A 45 -3.32 17.94 -4.84
N ALA A 46 -2.30 18.42 -4.12
CA ALA A 46 -2.32 19.73 -3.47
C ALA A 46 -2.38 20.92 -4.46
N ASP A 47 -1.95 20.71 -5.70
CA ASP A 47 -1.93 21.72 -6.77
C ASP A 47 -3.21 21.75 -7.61
N GLY A 48 -4.26 21.05 -7.18
CA GLY A 48 -5.56 20.99 -7.86
C GLY A 48 -5.65 19.95 -8.98
N ARG A 49 -4.56 19.22 -9.28
CA ARG A 49 -4.59 18.05 -10.17
C ARG A 49 -5.05 16.81 -9.42
N HIS A 50 -5.23 15.70 -10.14
CA HIS A 50 -5.47 14.41 -9.51
C HIS A 50 -4.57 13.32 -10.11
N GLU A 51 -4.25 12.32 -9.31
CA GLU A 51 -3.57 11.11 -9.75
C GLU A 51 -4.59 10.00 -9.94
N LEU A 52 -4.74 9.53 -11.18
CA LEU A 52 -5.51 8.34 -11.52
C LEU A 52 -4.63 7.10 -11.36
N ARG A 53 -5.17 6.07 -10.70
CA ARG A 53 -4.52 4.77 -10.50
C ARG A 53 -5.40 3.64 -10.96
N PHE A 54 -4.81 2.65 -11.63
CA PHE A 54 -5.47 1.41 -12.04
C PHE A 54 -4.42 0.31 -12.28
N VAL A 55 -4.86 -0.92 -12.56
CA VAL A 55 -3.98 -2.04 -12.87
C VAL A 55 -4.22 -2.48 -14.31
N VAL A 56 -3.14 -2.65 -15.07
CA VAL A 56 -3.17 -3.32 -16.38
C VAL A 56 -3.02 -4.82 -16.14
N ASP A 57 -4.12 -5.55 -16.30
CA ASP A 57 -4.15 -6.99 -16.04
C ASP A 57 -3.25 -7.77 -17.00
N ASN A 58 -3.40 -7.52 -18.30
CA ASN A 58 -2.59 -8.12 -19.35
C ASN A 58 -2.47 -7.16 -20.56
N LEU A 59 -1.24 -6.96 -21.02
CA LEU A 59 -0.92 -6.25 -22.25
C LEU A 59 0.36 -6.84 -22.87
N PRO A 60 0.28 -7.53 -24.03
CA PRO A 60 1.44 -8.13 -24.69
C PRO A 60 2.53 -7.12 -25.08
N ALA A 61 3.77 -7.61 -25.22
CA ALA A 61 4.89 -6.79 -25.68
C ALA A 61 4.60 -6.21 -27.08
N GLY A 62 4.90 -4.93 -27.29
CA GLY A 62 4.66 -4.21 -28.54
C GLY A 62 3.24 -3.70 -28.73
N GLU A 63 2.29 -4.11 -27.89
CA GLU A 63 0.89 -3.69 -28.01
C GLU A 63 0.58 -2.42 -27.21
N SER A 64 -0.53 -1.78 -27.57
CA SER A 64 -1.14 -0.67 -26.83
C SER A 64 -2.61 -0.97 -26.55
N ALA A 65 -3.10 -0.49 -25.41
CA ALA A 65 -4.51 -0.52 -25.07
C ALA A 65 -5.05 0.90 -24.88
N ILE A 66 -6.29 1.11 -25.31
CA ILE A 66 -7.01 2.37 -25.13
C ILE A 66 -7.97 2.22 -23.96
N TYR A 67 -7.92 3.18 -23.05
CA TYR A 67 -8.85 3.30 -21.94
C TYR A 67 -9.65 4.59 -22.08
N THR A 68 -10.92 4.54 -21.71
CA THR A 68 -11.78 5.72 -21.66
C THR A 68 -12.12 6.00 -20.21
N ALA A 69 -11.62 7.13 -19.71
CA ALA A 69 -11.93 7.65 -18.38
C ALA A 69 -13.10 8.63 -18.49
N SER A 70 -14.11 8.48 -17.63
CA SER A 70 -15.21 9.44 -17.53
C SER A 70 -15.20 10.17 -16.20
N GLU A 71 -15.46 11.46 -16.27
CA GLU A 71 -15.70 12.34 -15.12
C GLU A 71 -17.05 11.99 -14.47
N PHE A 72 -17.28 12.52 -13.26
CA PHE A 72 -18.51 12.56 -12.43
C PHE A 72 -18.47 11.75 -11.12
N GLY A 73 -18.35 12.50 -10.01
CA GLY A 73 -18.78 12.05 -8.67
C GLY A 73 -17.72 11.34 -7.82
N GLU A 74 -17.97 11.30 -6.50
CA GLU A 74 -17.25 10.38 -5.60
C GLU A 74 -17.40 8.96 -6.15
N ALA A 75 -16.28 8.23 -6.24
CA ALA A 75 -16.29 6.83 -6.63
C ALA A 75 -17.29 6.09 -5.73
N ALA A 76 -18.35 5.53 -6.33
CA ALA A 76 -19.18 4.58 -5.61
C ALA A 76 -18.26 3.48 -5.06
N PRO A 77 -18.49 2.96 -3.84
CA PRO A 77 -17.73 1.82 -3.35
C PRO A 77 -17.91 0.69 -4.35
N GLY A 78 -16.88 0.43 -5.15
CA GLY A 78 -16.90 -0.69 -6.09
C GLY A 78 -17.10 -1.97 -5.30
N ALA A 79 -18.09 -2.77 -5.67
CA ALA A 79 -18.26 -4.10 -5.10
C ALA A 79 -16.95 -4.88 -5.33
N GLY A 80 -16.22 -5.19 -4.25
CA GLY A 80 -14.96 -5.96 -4.32
C GLY A 80 -13.67 -5.15 -4.13
N GLY A 81 -13.74 -3.89 -3.70
CA GLY A 81 -12.56 -3.11 -3.31
C GLY A 81 -11.86 -3.59 -2.03
N LEU A 82 -10.76 -2.92 -1.69
CA LEU A 82 -10.05 -3.16 -0.43
C LEU A 82 -10.81 -2.53 0.74
N VAL A 83 -10.66 -3.11 1.92
CA VAL A 83 -11.27 -2.62 3.17
C VAL A 83 -10.19 -2.37 4.20
N LEU A 84 -10.31 -1.26 4.92
CA LEU A 84 -9.48 -0.94 6.06
C LEU A 84 -10.25 -1.19 7.37
N THR A 85 -9.59 -1.80 8.34
CA THR A 85 -10.13 -1.99 9.69
C THR A 85 -9.05 -1.68 10.71
N ASP A 86 -9.26 -0.65 11.52
CA ASP A 86 -8.34 -0.33 12.61
C ASP A 86 -8.77 -1.06 13.89
N SER A 87 -7.86 -1.86 14.45
CA SER A 87 -8.06 -2.61 15.69
C SER A 87 -7.65 -1.84 16.94
N GLY A 88 -7.17 -0.60 16.79
CA GLY A 88 -6.60 0.22 17.87
C GLY A 88 -5.14 -0.12 18.20
N SER A 89 -4.54 -1.07 17.48
CA SER A 89 -3.10 -1.39 17.56
C SER A 89 -2.48 -1.76 16.21
N ALA A 90 -3.31 -2.20 15.27
CA ALA A 90 -2.94 -2.44 13.90
C ALA A 90 -4.05 -2.01 12.92
N LEU A 91 -3.65 -1.44 11.79
CA LEU A 91 -4.52 -1.12 10.67
C LEU A 91 -4.50 -2.27 9.66
N GLN A 92 -5.60 -3.03 9.60
CA GLN A 92 -5.74 -4.22 8.77
C GLN A 92 -6.28 -3.86 7.38
N VAL A 93 -5.74 -4.53 6.36
CA VAL A 93 -6.13 -4.42 4.96
C VAL A 93 -6.74 -5.75 4.52
N HIS A 94 -8.00 -5.71 4.11
CA HIS A 94 -8.75 -6.87 3.64
C HIS A 94 -9.20 -6.73 2.19
N ARG A 95 -9.48 -7.87 1.56
CA ARG A 95 -10.30 -7.99 0.35
C ARG A 95 -11.39 -9.00 0.63
N GLY A 96 -12.65 -8.54 0.69
CA GLY A 96 -13.72 -9.34 1.29
C GLY A 96 -13.35 -9.74 2.72
N ASP A 97 -13.51 -11.02 3.05
CA ASP A 97 -13.15 -11.55 4.38
C ASP A 97 -11.68 -11.99 4.49
N THR A 98 -10.88 -11.81 3.43
CA THR A 98 -9.48 -12.25 3.41
C THR A 98 -8.54 -11.12 3.83
N LEU A 99 -7.77 -11.33 4.90
CA LEU A 99 -6.68 -10.45 5.31
C LEU A 99 -5.56 -10.51 4.25
N LEU A 100 -5.08 -9.35 3.82
CA LEU A 100 -3.92 -9.24 2.93
C LEU A 100 -2.67 -8.82 3.70
N THR A 101 -2.82 -7.83 4.58
CA THR A 101 -1.75 -7.35 5.44
C THR A 101 -2.29 -6.53 6.60
N ALA A 102 -1.49 -6.25 7.62
CA ALA A 102 -1.82 -5.30 8.67
C ALA A 102 -0.59 -4.47 9.02
N TYR A 103 -0.78 -3.17 9.22
CA TYR A 103 0.25 -2.29 9.74
C TYR A 103 0.14 -2.23 11.26
N HIS A 104 1.05 -2.89 11.96
CA HIS A 104 1.16 -2.91 13.42
C HIS A 104 1.87 -1.65 13.87
N TYR A 105 1.14 -0.77 14.54
CA TYR A 105 1.64 0.54 14.96
C TYR A 105 1.71 0.70 16.48
N LEU A 106 1.15 -0.25 17.24
CA LEU A 106 1.29 -0.39 18.69
C LEU A 106 1.58 -1.85 19.07
N ASP A 107 2.76 -2.35 18.71
CA ASP A 107 3.31 -3.61 19.21
C ASP A 107 4.36 -3.33 20.30
N PRO A 108 4.12 -3.71 21.57
CA PRO A 108 5.07 -3.45 22.66
C PRO A 108 6.39 -4.23 22.53
N GLN A 109 6.46 -5.23 21.64
CA GLN A 109 7.67 -6.01 21.38
C GLN A 109 8.48 -5.47 20.19
N ALA A 110 8.00 -4.41 19.52
CA ALA A 110 8.66 -3.83 18.36
C ALA A 110 9.08 -2.38 18.65
N ALA A 111 10.32 -2.06 18.33
CA ALA A 111 10.80 -0.67 18.41
C ALA A 111 10.18 0.23 17.33
N ARG A 112 9.62 -0.35 16.26
CA ARG A 112 9.10 0.39 15.10
C ARG A 112 7.82 -0.26 14.58
N PRO A 113 6.90 0.51 13.99
CA PRO A 113 5.78 -0.06 13.25
C PRO A 113 6.22 -0.86 12.02
N TYR A 114 5.40 -1.83 11.62
CA TYR A 114 5.71 -2.75 10.52
C TYR A 114 4.45 -3.33 9.89
N TRP A 115 4.57 -3.83 8.67
CA TRP A 115 3.50 -4.54 7.95
C TRP A 115 3.67 -6.04 8.06
N PHE A 116 2.68 -6.72 8.63
CA PHE A 116 2.66 -8.17 8.78
C PHE A 116 1.24 -8.72 9.00
N PRO A 117 0.88 -9.90 8.46
CA PRO A 117 1.60 -10.61 7.39
C PRO A 117 1.60 -9.82 6.08
N VAL A 118 2.35 -10.25 5.08
CA VAL A 118 2.15 -9.79 3.69
C VAL A 118 1.75 -11.02 2.88
N LEU A 119 0.47 -11.11 2.54
CA LEU A 119 -0.12 -12.27 1.88
C LEU A 119 -0.41 -11.98 0.40
N ALA A 120 -0.06 -12.95 -0.44
CA ALA A 120 -0.50 -12.98 -1.83
C ALA A 120 -2.00 -13.32 -1.91
N PRO A 121 -2.69 -13.06 -3.04
CA PRO A 121 -4.12 -13.34 -3.19
C PRO A 121 -4.52 -14.80 -2.95
N ASN A 122 -3.59 -15.75 -3.12
CA ASN A 122 -3.79 -17.17 -2.86
C ASN A 122 -3.52 -17.56 -1.38
N GLY A 123 -3.29 -16.59 -0.49
CA GLY A 123 -2.98 -16.79 0.93
C GLY A 123 -1.52 -17.14 1.23
N SER A 124 -0.64 -17.24 0.22
CA SER A 124 0.78 -17.51 0.46
C SER A 124 1.48 -16.33 1.11
N ARG A 125 2.36 -16.58 2.08
CA ARG A 125 3.20 -15.53 2.69
C ARG A 125 4.28 -15.08 1.71
N VAL A 126 4.39 -13.78 1.51
CA VAL A 126 5.42 -13.14 0.67
C VAL A 126 6.69 -12.88 1.48
N THR A 127 6.53 -12.56 2.77
CA THR A 127 7.62 -12.34 3.72
C THR A 127 7.63 -13.44 4.79
N ARG A 128 8.80 -13.67 5.40
CA ARG A 128 8.94 -14.59 6.54
C ARG A 128 8.12 -14.12 7.75
N ALA A 129 7.85 -15.03 8.68
CA ALA A 129 7.04 -14.76 9.86
C ALA A 129 7.84 -14.33 11.11
N TYR A 130 9.10 -14.73 11.23
CA TYR A 130 9.95 -14.34 12.34
C TYR A 130 10.23 -12.82 12.37
N PRO A 131 10.19 -12.15 13.55
CA PRO A 131 9.94 -12.70 14.89
C PRO A 131 8.46 -12.70 15.34
N MET A 132 7.52 -12.30 14.48
CA MET A 132 6.10 -12.17 14.86
C MET A 132 5.44 -13.53 15.15
N GLU A 133 5.87 -14.58 14.46
CA GLU A 133 5.41 -15.96 14.69
C GLU A 133 6.58 -16.94 14.60
N ALA A 134 6.52 -18.03 15.38
CA ALA A 134 7.47 -19.13 15.29
C ALA A 134 7.01 -20.12 14.20
N VAL A 135 7.78 -20.24 13.11
CA VAL A 135 7.49 -21.14 11.98
C VAL A 135 8.64 -22.12 11.81
N ALA A 136 8.32 -23.42 11.79
CA ALA A 136 9.32 -24.47 11.64
C ALA A 136 10.14 -24.29 10.34
N GLY A 137 11.46 -24.28 10.48
CA GLY A 137 12.40 -24.11 9.36
C GLY A 137 12.77 -22.67 9.05
N GLU A 138 12.10 -21.67 9.63
CA GLU A 138 12.59 -20.29 9.57
C GLU A 138 13.78 -20.09 10.51
N LYS A 139 14.70 -19.21 10.12
CA LYS A 139 15.78 -18.77 11.01
C LYS A 139 15.27 -17.76 12.02
N GLU A 140 15.63 -17.97 13.28
CA GLU A 140 15.35 -17.06 14.38
C GLU A 140 16.50 -16.05 14.57
N ASP A 141 16.83 -15.34 13.49
CA ASP A 141 17.90 -14.36 13.42
C ASP A 141 17.38 -12.98 13.03
N HIS A 142 18.15 -11.93 13.35
CA HIS A 142 17.84 -10.55 12.96
C HIS A 142 16.38 -10.15 13.27
N PRO A 143 15.98 -10.11 14.55
CA PRO A 143 14.58 -9.85 14.94
C PRO A 143 14.06 -8.47 14.50
N HIS A 144 14.95 -7.54 14.15
CA HIS A 144 14.56 -6.25 13.54
C HIS A 144 13.97 -6.40 12.14
N HIS A 145 14.22 -7.49 11.39
CA HIS A 145 13.66 -7.74 10.06
C HIS A 145 12.19 -8.18 10.12
N ARG A 146 11.32 -7.32 10.69
CA ARG A 146 9.88 -7.53 10.84
C ARG A 146 9.16 -7.31 9.50
N SER A 147 9.23 -8.30 8.61
CA SER A 147 8.52 -8.30 7.32
C SER A 147 8.82 -7.02 6.50
N MET A 148 7.87 -6.10 6.35
CA MET A 148 8.07 -4.83 5.66
C MET A 148 7.98 -3.67 6.66
N TRP A 149 9.09 -2.96 6.83
CA TRP A 149 9.30 -1.93 7.83
C TRP A 149 10.32 -0.92 7.29
N VAL A 150 10.41 0.25 7.92
CA VAL A 150 11.39 1.28 7.57
C VAL A 150 12.27 1.55 8.79
N ALA A 151 13.57 1.65 8.56
CA ALA A 151 14.55 2.05 9.56
C ALA A 151 15.79 2.66 8.91
N TYR A 152 16.57 3.35 9.74
CA TYR A 152 17.93 3.77 9.42
C TYR A 152 18.90 3.21 10.46
N GLY A 153 20.18 3.10 10.10
CA GLY A 153 21.22 2.64 11.02
C GLY A 153 21.33 3.52 12.26
N ASP A 154 21.58 4.80 12.02
CA ASP A 154 21.70 5.84 13.04
C ASP A 154 20.80 7.02 12.65
N VAL A 155 20.10 7.58 13.64
CA VAL A 155 19.37 8.84 13.51
C VAL A 155 19.76 9.74 14.67
N ASN A 156 20.50 10.81 14.36
CA ASN A 156 20.99 11.78 15.35
C ASN A 156 21.81 11.14 16.49
N GLY A 157 22.63 10.13 16.21
CA GLY A 157 23.45 9.43 17.20
C GLY A 157 22.72 8.31 17.95
N ALA A 158 21.49 7.99 17.55
CA ALA A 158 20.69 6.92 18.16
C ALA A 158 20.49 5.76 17.18
N ASP A 159 20.75 4.54 17.65
CA ASP A 159 20.57 3.29 16.91
C ASP A 159 19.08 3.06 16.62
N ASN A 160 18.67 3.17 15.35
CA ASN A 160 17.29 2.88 14.93
C ASN A 160 17.17 1.54 14.18
N TRP A 161 18.26 0.77 14.13
CA TRP A 161 18.31 -0.50 13.42
C TRP A 161 17.96 -1.69 14.33
N SER A 162 18.49 -1.70 15.56
CA SER A 162 18.33 -2.86 16.46
C SER A 162 16.96 -2.91 17.16
N GLU A 163 16.72 -3.99 17.91
CA GLU A 163 15.57 -4.14 18.83
C GLU A 163 16.06 -4.14 20.30
N ALA A 164 17.24 -3.57 20.58
CA ALA A 164 17.79 -3.55 21.93
C ALA A 164 16.96 -2.64 22.85
N ALA A 165 16.95 -2.93 24.15
CA ALA A 165 16.24 -2.10 25.13
C ALA A 165 16.67 -0.62 25.09
N THR A 166 17.90 -0.34 24.64
CA THR A 166 18.49 1.00 24.53
C THR A 166 18.46 1.58 23.11
N CYS A 167 17.74 0.97 22.17
CA CYS A 167 17.63 1.50 20.81
C CYS A 167 16.62 2.66 20.72
N ALA A 168 16.68 3.40 19.62
CA ALA A 168 15.69 4.38 19.23
C ALA A 168 14.41 3.68 18.72
N THR A 169 13.26 4.31 18.98
CA THR A 169 11.95 3.80 18.61
C THR A 169 11.21 4.74 17.67
N MET A 170 10.15 4.25 17.03
CA MET A 170 9.20 5.06 16.28
C MET A 170 7.82 4.91 16.90
N ALA A 171 7.21 6.05 17.24
CA ALA A 171 5.85 6.10 17.77
C ALA A 171 4.89 6.62 16.71
N HIS A 172 3.87 5.83 16.39
CA HIS A 172 2.70 6.30 15.65
C HIS A 172 1.96 7.35 16.47
N ARG A 173 1.62 8.49 15.84
CA ARG A 173 0.88 9.59 16.47
C ARG A 173 -0.53 9.71 15.95
N SER A 174 -0.68 9.65 14.63
CA SER A 174 -1.95 9.81 13.96
C SER A 174 -1.89 9.33 12.51
N TRP A 175 -3.06 9.03 11.97
CA TRP A 175 -3.29 8.92 10.54
C TRP A 175 -3.53 10.31 9.95
N ASN A 176 -2.66 10.72 9.03
CA ASN A 176 -2.97 11.85 8.15
C ASN A 176 -3.96 11.41 7.07
N ARG A 177 -3.86 10.13 6.65
CA ARG A 177 -4.76 9.50 5.69
C ARG A 177 -4.75 7.99 5.86
N ALA A 178 -5.93 7.39 5.81
CA ALA A 178 -6.11 5.94 5.77
C ALA A 178 -7.34 5.66 4.90
N VAL A 179 -7.12 5.46 3.59
CA VAL A 179 -8.19 5.32 2.60
C VAL A 179 -8.04 3.99 1.90
N ALA A 180 -9.12 3.21 1.91
CA ALA A 180 -9.24 2.01 1.09
C ALA A 180 -9.92 2.37 -0.23
N GLY A 181 -9.55 1.68 -1.30
CA GLY A 181 -10.21 1.83 -2.58
C GLY A 181 -10.15 0.57 -3.44
N PRO A 182 -10.72 0.63 -4.65
CA PRO A 182 -10.84 -0.55 -5.51
C PRO A 182 -9.49 -1.03 -6.07
N VAL A 183 -8.47 -0.17 -6.08
CA VAL A 183 -7.14 -0.47 -6.64
C VAL A 183 -6.10 -0.62 -5.55
N CYS A 184 -6.05 0.31 -4.60
CA CYS A 184 -5.01 0.34 -3.57
C CYS A 184 -5.54 0.88 -2.24
N VAL A 185 -4.81 0.54 -1.17
CA VAL A 185 -4.92 1.23 0.11
C VAL A 185 -3.87 2.34 0.14
N GLU A 186 -4.24 3.48 0.70
CA GLU A 186 -3.37 4.63 0.88
C GLU A 186 -3.28 4.98 2.35
N VAL A 187 -2.06 4.92 2.87
CA VAL A 187 -1.77 5.21 4.27
C VAL A 187 -0.71 6.29 4.35
N GLU A 188 -1.05 7.38 5.03
CA GLU A 188 -0.15 8.46 5.40
C GLU A 188 -0.28 8.65 6.90
N GLN A 189 0.86 8.74 7.58
CA GLN A 189 0.90 8.78 9.04
C GLN A 189 1.90 9.80 9.53
N GLN A 190 1.66 10.25 10.75
CA GLN A 190 2.63 10.98 11.52
C GLN A 190 3.37 10.02 12.45
N LEU A 191 4.69 9.94 12.27
CA LEU A 191 5.60 9.18 13.13
C LEU A 191 6.52 10.14 13.87
N THR A 192 6.73 9.87 15.17
CA THR A 192 7.80 10.49 15.93
C THR A 192 8.93 9.49 16.11
N TRP A 193 10.15 9.92 15.84
CA TRP A 193 11.36 9.15 16.05
C TRP A 193 11.93 9.56 17.40
N LEU A 194 12.07 8.59 18.31
CA LEU A 194 12.42 8.81 19.70
C LEU A 194 13.78 8.18 19.98
N THR A 195 14.67 8.91 20.63
CA THR A 195 15.86 8.28 21.23
C THR A 195 15.42 7.36 22.38
N HIS A 196 16.32 6.53 22.91
CA HIS A 196 16.00 5.67 24.05
C HIS A 196 15.42 6.44 25.26
N GLY A 197 15.84 7.69 25.46
CA GLY A 197 15.39 8.54 26.57
C GLY A 197 14.02 9.20 26.37
N GLY A 198 13.40 9.04 25.20
CA GLY A 198 12.23 9.81 24.77
C GLY A 198 12.60 11.03 23.93
#